data_AF-A0A6M3LW27-F1
#
_entry.id   AF-A0A6M3LW27-F1
#
_cell.length_a   1.000
_cell.length_b   1.000
_cell.length_c   1.000
_cell.angle_alpha   90.00
_cell.angle_beta   90.00
_cell.angle_gamma   90.00
#
_symmetry.space_group_name_H-M   'P 1'
#
loop_
_entity.id
_entity.type
_entity.pdbx_description
1 polymer ?
#
loop_
_entity_poly.entity_id
_entity_poly.type
_entity_poly.pdbx_seq_one_letter_code
_entity_poly.pdbx_strand_id
1 'polypeptide(L)' 'MEVNIQSVQGACSEFIDDKGKNRTVSIIISPLKVTAKEEQSKIVIQTGCNLWKSCHNEGCYYSMAARQRK' A
#
# COMPACT_ATOMS: atom_id res chain seq x y z
N MET A 1 20.55 -11.88 -11.87
CA MET A 1 19.94 -12.02 -10.53
C MET A 1 18.44 -11.95 -10.72
N GLU A 2 17.71 -12.97 -10.24
CA GLU A 2 16.25 -13.00 -10.29
C GLU A 2 15.71 -12.62 -8.90
N VAL A 3 14.69 -11.75 -8.85
CA VAL A 3 14.00 -11.36 -7.61
C VAL A 3 12.51 -11.59 -7.80
N ASN A 4 11.96 -12.51 -7.01
CA ASN A 4 10.55 -12.84 -7.05
C ASN A 4 9.76 -11.87 -6.17
N ILE A 5 8.88 -11.07 -6.79
CA ILE A 5 8.06 -10.06 -6.11
C ILE A 5 6.59 -10.45 -6.30
N GLN A 6 5.89 -10.68 -5.19
CA GLN A 6 4.50 -11.14 -5.20
C GLN A 6 3.61 -10.21 -4.39
N SER A 7 2.31 -10.23 -4.70
CA SER A 7 1.30 -9.59 -3.87
C SER A 7 1.00 -10.44 -2.63
N VAL A 8 0.61 -9.77 -1.55
CA VAL A 8 0.20 -10.40 -0.29
C VAL A 8 -1.28 -10.12 -0.06
N GLN A 9 -2.05 -11.17 0.24
CA GLN A 9 -3.46 -11.06 0.60
C GLN A 9 -3.60 -11.10 2.12
N GLY A 10 -4.60 -10.39 2.67
CA GLY A 10 -4.85 -10.40 4.11
C GLY A 10 -6.12 -9.65 4.50
N ALA A 11 -6.29 -9.42 5.80
CA ALA A 11 -7.36 -8.60 6.36
C ALA A 11 -6.77 -7.35 7.00
N CYS A 12 -7.42 -6.20 6.81
CA CYS A 12 -7.11 -4.94 7.48
C CYS A 12 -8.24 -4.59 8.43
N SER A 13 -7.96 -4.46 9.72
CA SER A 13 -8.91 -4.07 10.76
C SER A 13 -9.01 -2.55 10.97
N GLU A 14 -8.14 -1.77 10.31
CA GLU A 14 -7.99 -0.31 10.51
C GLU A 14 -8.45 0.50 9.30
N PHE A 15 -9.23 -0.10 8.40
CA PHE A 15 -9.81 0.62 7.26
C PHE A 15 -10.89 1.58 7.75
N ILE A 16 -10.78 2.85 7.36
CA ILE A 16 -11.76 3.91 7.65
C ILE A 16 -12.50 4.22 6.35
N ASP A 17 -13.83 4.04 6.35
CA ASP A 17 -14.68 4.31 5.19
C ASP A 17 -14.96 5.80 4.98
N ASP A 18 -15.74 6.14 3.95
CA ASP A 18 -16.17 7.51 3.60
C ASP A 18 -17.05 8.18 4.67
N LYS A 19 -17.57 7.40 5.63
CA LYS A 19 -18.38 7.87 6.76
C LYS A 19 -17.56 7.94 8.05
N GLY A 20 -16.24 7.75 7.97
CA GLY A 20 -15.35 7.77 9.13
C GLY A 20 -15.47 6.54 10.03
N LYS A 21 -16.07 5.43 9.56
CA LYS A 21 -16.25 4.21 10.36
C LYS A 21 -15.13 3.20 10.11
N ASN A 22 -14.65 2.61 11.19
CA ASN A 22 -13.72 1.49 11.15
C ASN A 22 -14.43 0.22 10.67
N ARG A 23 -13.83 -0.50 9.72
CA ARG A 23 -14.30 -1.81 9.27
C ARG A 23 -13.13 -2.76 9.07
N THR A 24 -13.38 -4.05 9.31
CA THR A 24 -12.47 -5.10 8.86
C THR A 24 -12.79 -5.45 7.42
N VAL A 25 -11.77 -5.42 6.55
CA VAL A 25 -11.90 -5.62 5.10
C VAL A 25 -10.78 -6.51 4.58
N SER A 26 -11.07 -7.29 3.56
CA SER A 26 -10.04 -8.04 2.83
C SER A 26 -9.23 -7.09 1.95
N ILE A 27 -7.91 -7.22 1.99
CA ILE A 27 -6.98 -6.37 1.26
C ILE A 27 -5.97 -7.20 0.46
N ILE A 28 -5.42 -6.56 -0.56
CA ILE A 28 -4.27 -7.04 -1.31
C ILE A 28 -3.24 -5.91 -1.29
N ILE A 29 -2.03 -6.23 -0.82
CA ILE A 29 -0.86 -5.36 -0.92
C ILE A 29 -0.03 -5.85 -2.10
N SER A 30 0.10 -5.03 -3.13
CA SER A 30 0.76 -5.39 -4.38
C SER A 30 1.95 -4.47 -4.68
N PRO A 31 3.02 -4.98 -5.30
CA PRO A 31 4.01 -4.14 -5.96
C PRO A 31 3.37 -3.39 -7.13
N LEU A 32 3.58 -2.09 -7.21
CA LEU A 32 3.06 -1.23 -8.28
C LEU A 32 4.15 -0.81 -9.27
N LYS A 33 5.36 -0.58 -8.76
CA LYS A 33 6.50 -0.19 -9.58
C LYS A 33 7.78 -0.71 -8.96
N VAL A 34 8.63 -1.29 -9.79
CA VAL A 34 9.98 -1.70 -9.45
C VAL A 34 10.95 -0.82 -10.21
N THR A 35 11.90 -0.20 -9.51
CA THR A 35 12.96 0.61 -10.12
C THR A 35 14.30 0.01 -9.75
N ALA A 36 15.08 -0.34 -10.76
CA ALA A 36 16.45 -0.80 -10.64
C ALA A 36 17.32 0.05 -11.58
N LYS A 37 18.47 0.52 -11.09
CA LYS A 37 19.47 1.26 -11.88
C LYS A 37 20.82 0.61 -11.63
N GLU A 38 21.68 0.58 -12.65
CA GLU A 38 23.00 -0.07 -12.56
C GLU A 38 23.89 0.51 -11.45
N GLU A 39 23.76 1.82 -11.20
CA GLU A 39 24.53 2.54 -10.17
C GLU A 39 23.95 2.40 -8.74
N GLN A 40 22.79 1.76 -8.58
CA GLN A 40 22.11 1.65 -7.28
C GLN A 40 22.37 0.30 -6.63
N SER A 41 22.79 0.31 -5.36
CA SER A 41 22.99 -0.90 -4.56
C SER A 41 21.70 -1.59 -4.09
N LYS A 42 20.53 -1.00 -4.36
CA LYS A 42 19.23 -1.50 -3.91
C LYS A 42 18.16 -1.30 -4.99
N ILE A 43 17.26 -2.27 -5.09
CA ILE A 43 16.04 -2.17 -5.89
C ILE A 43 15.00 -1.40 -5.07
N VAL A 44 14.33 -0.43 -5.69
CA VAL A 44 13.23 0.30 -5.07
C VAL A 44 11.91 -0.29 -5.52
N ILE A 45 11.12 -0.81 -4.58
CA ILE A 45 9.79 -1.36 -4.84
C ILE A 45 8.75 -0.44 -4.21
N GLN A 46 7.92 0.17 -5.05
CA GLN A 46 6.74 0.91 -4.59
C GLN A 46 5.58 -0.05 -4.48
N THR A 47 4.97 -0.12 -3.30
CA THR A 47 3.83 -0.99 -3.00
C THR A 47 2.57 -0.16 -2.73
N GLY A 48 1.41 -0.80 -2.90
CA GLY A 48 0.11 -0.18 -2.64
C GLY A 48 -0.93 -1.19 -2.15
N CYS A 49 -1.93 -0.68 -1.44
CA CYS A 49 -3.12 -1.43 -1.02
C CYS A 49 -4.26 -1.21 -2.02
N ASN A 50 -5.02 -2.24 -2.35
CA ASN A 50 -6.19 -2.14 -3.25
C ASN A 50 -7.25 -1.13 -2.79
N LEU A 51 -7.34 -0.85 -1.48
CA LEU A 51 -8.32 0.11 -0.91
C LEU A 51 -7.77 1.54 -0.71
N TRP A 52 -6.54 1.81 -1.14
CA TRP A 52 -5.81 3.09 -0.95
C TRP A 52 -6.64 4.38 -1.08
N LYS A 53 -7.36 4.56 -2.20
CA LYS A 53 -8.19 5.76 -2.48
C LYS A 53 -9.45 5.84 -1.63
N SER A 54 -9.97 4.70 -1.19
CA SER A 54 -11.22 4.59 -0.44
C SER A 54 -10.99 4.56 1.07
N CYS A 55 -9.74 4.48 1.51
CA CYS A 55 -9.36 4.45 2.91
C CYS A 55 -9.01 5.87 3.40
N HIS A 56 -9.71 6.32 4.44
CA HIS A 56 -9.49 7.63 5.06
C HIS A 56 -8.61 7.56 6.32
N ASN A 57 -7.93 6.44 6.54
CA ASN A 57 -7.00 6.32 7.66
C ASN A 57 -5.71 7.10 7.38
N GLU A 58 -5.57 8.28 7.98
CA GLU A 58 -4.39 9.14 7.86
C GLU A 58 -3.10 8.54 8.44
N GLY A 59 -3.20 7.54 9.32
CA GLY A 59 -2.04 6.83 9.86
C GLY A 59 -1.55 5.68 8.98
N CYS A 60 -2.29 5.32 7.93
CA CYS A 60 -1.97 4.17 7.08
C CYS A 60 -1.02 4.55 5.94
N TYR A 61 0.18 3.95 5.91
CA TYR A 61 1.19 4.17 4.86
C TYR A 61 0.66 4.02 3.42
N TYR A 62 -0.31 3.14 3.22
CA TYR A 62 -0.88 2.84 1.90
C TYR A 62 -2.07 3.72 1.52
N SER A 63 -2.68 4.46 2.46
CA SER A 63 -3.87 5.26 2.17
C SER A 63 -3.51 6.55 1.44
N MET A 64 -4.45 7.06 0.63
CA MET A 64 -4.30 8.39 0.03
C MET A 64 -4.38 9.49 1.09
N ALA A 65 -5.21 9.31 2.11
CA ALA A 65 -5.37 10.26 3.22
C ALA A 65 -4.02 10.54 3.93
N ALA A 66 -3.21 9.51 4.17
CA ALA A 66 -1.89 9.67 4.78
C ALA A 66 -0.89 10.42 3.87
N ARG A 67 -1.01 10.28 2.55
CA ARG A 67 -0.12 10.91 1.57
C ARG A 67 -0.44 12.37 1.32
N GLN A 68 -1.71 12.76 1.42
CA GLN A 68 -2.15 14.15 1.25
C GLN A 68 -1.84 15.05 2.46
N ARG A 69 -1.49 14.45 3.61
CA ARG A 69 -1.10 15.18 4.82
C ARG A 69 0.37 15.65 4.80
N LYS A 70 1.20 15.09 3.91
CA LYS A 70 2.61 15.48 3.73
C LYS A 70 2.76 16.55 2.65
#